data_AF-A0A523ZIR9-F1
#
_entry.id   AF-A0A523ZIR9-F1
#
_cell.length_a   1.000
_cell.length_b   1.000
_cell.length_c   1.000
_cell.angle_alpha   90.00
_cell.angle_beta   90.00
_cell.angle_gamma   90.00
#
_symmetry.space_group_name_H-M   'P 1'
#
loop_
_entity.id
_entity.type
_entity.pdbx_description
1 polymer ?
#
loop_
_entity_poly.entity_id
_entity_poly.type
_entity_poly.pdbx_seq_one_letter_code
_entity_poly.pdbx_strand_id
1 'polypeptide(L)'
;MSEKEITKGVVAYFKSDQWKELIRQLTQTEEELYHTHVYVENKVEAGSICRLFQRYFKRMGLPLDRKIDLVSPGPDILGAHSVHPHDPDRVLYIPHFDFFWKYNPNVVLQPSDPAKLGEEGSNIPTWGKKYMDNYYSKFDFKGVGPLEIRKIRQYFQSAHWKKGLRLVEDPAYAHVHINVEINFDPIILEAFALEALKEIGWRVDHIAPAVYHVPEGYQGKIVFLTAYPEEVWDICWGYVPNVAIRPAEKRFVGYFPEDGDIAYDAWTQKAVDELTTRDKYESLTDEQIEEILEQVL
;
A
#
# COMPACT_ATOMS: atom_id res chain seq x y z
N MET A 1 -14.79 -24.21 -16.21
CA MET A 1 -15.75 -23.25 -15.62
C MET A 1 -16.40 -22.52 -16.78
N SER A 2 -17.72 -22.37 -16.80
CA SER A 2 -18.41 -21.59 -17.83
C SER A 2 -18.18 -20.10 -17.60
N GLU A 3 -18.25 -19.28 -18.65
CA GLU A 3 -18.18 -17.81 -18.55
C GLU A 3 -19.21 -17.24 -17.56
N LYS A 4 -20.34 -17.91 -17.37
CA LYS A 4 -21.36 -17.52 -16.39
C LYS A 4 -20.94 -17.78 -14.94
N GLU A 5 -20.07 -18.75 -14.69
CA GLU A 5 -19.60 -19.08 -13.34
C GLU A 5 -18.57 -18.07 -12.83
N ILE A 6 -17.67 -17.56 -13.69
CA ILE A 6 -16.71 -16.52 -13.29
C ILE A 6 -17.43 -15.19 -12.95
N THR A 7 -18.34 -14.71 -13.81
CA THR A 7 -19.14 -13.50 -13.53
C THR A 7 -19.91 -13.63 -12.21
N LYS A 8 -20.58 -14.76 -11.98
CA LYS A 8 -21.32 -15.03 -10.73
C LYS A 8 -20.42 -15.02 -9.50
N GLY A 9 -19.23 -15.60 -9.58
CA GLY A 9 -18.28 -15.62 -8.47
C GLY A 9 -17.83 -14.21 -8.08
N VAL A 10 -17.51 -13.37 -9.07
CA VAL A 10 -17.14 -11.97 -8.82
C VAL A 10 -18.32 -11.19 -8.23
N VAL A 11 -19.53 -11.31 -8.79
CA VAL A 11 -20.75 -10.68 -8.25
C VAL A 11 -20.99 -11.11 -6.80
N ALA A 12 -20.80 -12.39 -6.47
CA ALA A 12 -20.95 -12.91 -5.11
C ALA A 12 -19.96 -12.25 -4.14
N TYR A 13 -18.70 -12.07 -4.57
CA TYR A 13 -17.69 -11.39 -3.75
C TYR A 13 -18.04 -9.92 -3.48
N PHE A 14 -18.44 -9.16 -4.51
CA PHE A 14 -18.82 -7.74 -4.35
C PHE A 14 -20.10 -7.56 -3.50
N LYS A 15 -20.88 -8.64 -3.29
CA LYS A 15 -22.02 -8.69 -2.36
C LYS A 15 -21.68 -9.27 -0.98
N SER A 16 -20.43 -9.71 -0.78
CA SER A 16 -19.97 -10.32 0.47
C SER A 16 -19.85 -9.30 1.60
N ASP A 17 -19.73 -9.79 2.83
CA ASP A 17 -19.60 -8.93 4.00
C ASP A 17 -18.22 -8.25 4.06
N GLN A 18 -17.16 -8.89 3.58
CA GLN A 18 -15.83 -8.26 3.49
C GLN A 18 -15.86 -7.04 2.57
N TRP A 19 -16.50 -7.16 1.39
CA TRP A 19 -16.60 -6.03 0.45
C TRP A 19 -17.46 -4.90 1.00
N LYS A 20 -18.61 -5.23 1.61
CA LYS A 20 -19.46 -4.22 2.27
C LYS A 20 -18.71 -3.50 3.39
N GLU A 21 -17.93 -4.23 4.18
CA GLU A 21 -17.10 -3.65 5.24
C GLU A 21 -16.02 -2.73 4.66
N LEU A 22 -15.35 -3.12 3.58
CA LEU A 22 -14.44 -2.23 2.86
C LEU A 22 -15.16 -0.95 2.44
N ILE A 23 -16.29 -1.04 1.74
CA ILE A 23 -17.03 0.15 1.31
C ILE A 23 -17.45 1.01 2.51
N ARG A 24 -17.87 0.40 3.62
CA ARG A 24 -18.18 1.13 4.86
C ARG A 24 -16.95 1.88 5.39
N GLN A 25 -15.79 1.25 5.46
CA GLN A 25 -14.54 1.90 5.88
C GLN A 25 -14.14 3.03 4.93
N LEU A 26 -14.24 2.80 3.63
CA LEU A 26 -13.93 3.82 2.63
C LEU A 26 -14.87 5.03 2.74
N THR A 27 -16.15 4.85 3.08
CA THR A 27 -17.17 5.92 3.01
C THR A 27 -17.61 6.53 4.34
N GLN A 28 -17.27 5.91 5.48
CA GLN A 28 -17.65 6.42 6.79
C GLN A 28 -17.02 7.81 7.10
N THR A 29 -17.64 8.56 8.01
CA THR A 29 -17.22 9.92 8.38
C THR A 29 -16.97 10.11 9.88
N GLU A 30 -16.85 9.02 10.63
CA GLU A 30 -16.66 8.97 12.07
C GLU A 30 -15.21 9.26 12.48
N GLU A 31 -14.25 8.72 11.73
CA GLU A 31 -12.82 9.00 11.92
C GLU A 31 -12.07 9.04 10.60
N GLU A 32 -10.93 9.72 10.59
CA GLU A 32 -10.02 9.66 9.46
C GLU A 32 -9.31 8.29 9.43
N LEU A 33 -9.45 7.59 8.31
CA LEU A 33 -8.75 6.34 8.02
C LEU A 33 -7.67 6.62 6.98
N TYR A 34 -6.54 5.94 7.10
CA TYR A 34 -5.36 6.21 6.28
C TYR A 34 -5.10 5.11 5.26
N HIS A 35 -5.18 3.84 5.66
CA HIS A 35 -4.86 2.72 4.79
C HIS A 35 -5.59 1.44 5.20
N THR A 36 -5.90 0.58 4.23
CA THR A 36 -6.54 -0.73 4.46
C THR A 36 -5.83 -1.80 3.62
N HIS A 37 -5.56 -2.97 4.19
CA HIS A 37 -5.26 -4.15 3.37
C HIS A 37 -6.51 -5.00 3.24
N VAL A 38 -6.70 -5.64 2.09
CA VAL A 38 -7.79 -6.57 1.82
C VAL A 38 -7.18 -7.86 1.31
N TYR A 39 -7.43 -8.97 1.99
CA TYR A 39 -6.87 -10.27 1.63
C TYR A 39 -7.93 -11.21 1.06
N VAL A 40 -7.63 -11.79 -0.10
CA VAL A 40 -8.53 -12.69 -0.82
C VAL A 40 -7.81 -13.91 -1.40
N GLU A 41 -8.60 -14.91 -1.79
CA GLU A 41 -8.17 -15.94 -2.73
C GLU A 41 -8.83 -15.67 -4.08
N ASN A 42 -8.10 -15.87 -5.17
CA ASN A 42 -8.51 -15.36 -6.47
C ASN A 42 -7.93 -16.21 -7.63
N LYS A 43 -8.69 -16.31 -8.72
CA LYS A 43 -8.17 -16.77 -10.02
C LYS A 43 -8.52 -15.83 -11.17
N VAL A 44 -9.14 -14.68 -10.90
CA VAL A 44 -9.36 -13.64 -11.91
C VAL A 44 -8.04 -12.91 -12.19
N GLU A 45 -7.73 -12.70 -13.46
CA GLU A 45 -6.51 -12.01 -13.88
C GLU A 45 -6.40 -10.60 -13.28
N ALA A 46 -5.18 -10.23 -12.85
CA ALA A 46 -4.87 -8.94 -12.24
C ALA A 46 -5.36 -7.74 -13.07
N GLY A 47 -5.10 -7.73 -14.38
CA GLY A 47 -5.55 -6.66 -15.28
C GLY A 47 -7.07 -6.54 -15.32
N SER A 48 -7.79 -7.66 -15.19
CA SER A 48 -9.25 -7.68 -15.13
C SER A 48 -9.78 -7.11 -13.80
N ILE A 49 -9.10 -7.40 -12.67
CA ILE A 49 -9.39 -6.79 -11.36
C ILE A 49 -9.17 -5.27 -11.40
N CYS A 50 -8.05 -4.80 -11.95
CA CYS A 50 -7.77 -3.36 -12.04
C CYS A 50 -8.83 -2.61 -12.87
N ARG A 51 -9.21 -3.16 -14.04
CA ARG A 51 -10.29 -2.57 -14.87
C ARG A 51 -11.63 -2.58 -14.13
N LEU A 52 -11.93 -3.66 -13.42
CA LEU A 52 -13.16 -3.76 -12.63
C LEU A 52 -13.20 -2.71 -11.52
N PHE A 53 -12.14 -2.53 -10.74
CA PHE A 53 -12.07 -1.48 -9.70
C PHE A 53 -12.23 -0.08 -10.29
N GLN A 54 -11.50 0.24 -11.36
CA GLN A 54 -11.62 1.55 -12.04
C GLN A 54 -13.07 1.86 -12.43
N ARG A 55 -13.78 0.90 -13.03
CA ARG A 55 -15.18 1.09 -13.46
C ARG A 55 -16.17 1.07 -12.29
N TYR A 56 -15.96 0.19 -11.32
CA TYR A 56 -16.80 0.08 -10.11
C TYR A 56 -16.81 1.39 -9.33
N PHE A 57 -15.63 1.89 -8.97
CA PHE A 57 -15.48 3.13 -8.20
C PHE A 57 -15.94 4.36 -8.98
N LYS A 58 -15.71 4.41 -10.30
CA LYS A 58 -16.29 5.45 -11.16
C LYS A 58 -17.83 5.45 -11.14
N ARG A 59 -18.48 4.28 -11.21
CA ARG A 59 -19.95 4.17 -11.14
C ARG A 59 -20.51 4.53 -9.77
N MET A 60 -19.75 4.30 -8.70
CA MET A 60 -20.09 4.77 -7.35
C MET A 60 -19.95 6.28 -7.15
N GLY A 61 -19.43 7.02 -8.14
CA GLY A 61 -19.13 8.44 -8.01
C GLY A 61 -17.83 8.74 -7.26
N LEU A 62 -16.98 7.73 -7.04
CA LEU A 62 -15.68 7.83 -6.35
C LEU A 62 -14.56 7.40 -7.29
N PRO A 63 -14.31 8.06 -8.43
CA PRO A 63 -13.30 7.61 -9.39
C PRO A 63 -11.92 7.47 -8.73
N LEU A 64 -11.10 6.57 -9.26
CA LEU A 64 -9.70 6.49 -8.83
C LEU A 64 -8.93 7.70 -9.35
N ASP A 65 -8.09 8.31 -8.52
CA ASP A 65 -7.29 9.49 -8.89
C ASP A 65 -5.89 9.15 -9.43
N ARG A 66 -5.53 7.87 -9.43
CA ARG A 66 -4.21 7.36 -9.84
C ARG A 66 -4.28 5.97 -10.47
N LYS A 67 -3.18 5.55 -11.08
CA LYS A 67 -2.96 4.16 -11.54
C LYS A 67 -2.95 3.18 -10.37
N ILE A 68 -3.27 1.93 -10.68
CA ILE A 68 -3.12 0.80 -9.76
C ILE A 68 -1.81 0.10 -10.13
N ASP A 69 -0.87 0.04 -9.19
CA ASP A 69 0.39 -0.67 -9.37
C ASP A 69 0.23 -2.14 -8.95
N LEU A 70 0.79 -3.06 -9.73
CA LEU A 70 0.82 -4.47 -9.35
C LEU A 70 2.06 -4.75 -8.53
N VAL A 71 1.88 -5.44 -7.41
CA VAL A 71 2.96 -5.72 -6.45
C VAL A 71 2.99 -7.18 -6.01
N SER A 72 4.14 -7.63 -5.51
CA SER A 72 4.31 -8.98 -4.94
C SER A 72 4.90 -8.87 -3.52
N PRO A 73 4.08 -8.63 -2.48
CA PRO A 73 4.56 -8.35 -1.12
C PRO A 73 5.21 -9.56 -0.43
N GLY A 74 5.01 -10.77 -0.98
CA GLY A 74 5.63 -11.99 -0.48
C GLY A 74 5.48 -13.15 -1.44
N PRO A 75 6.03 -14.32 -1.09
CA PRO A 75 5.95 -15.51 -1.93
C PRO A 75 4.49 -15.89 -2.22
N ASP A 76 4.17 -16.07 -3.50
CA ASP A 76 2.84 -16.46 -4.00
C ASP A 76 1.71 -15.46 -3.71
N ILE A 77 2.04 -14.22 -3.33
CA ILE A 77 1.06 -13.15 -3.09
C ILE A 77 1.25 -12.10 -4.17
N LEU A 78 0.16 -11.81 -4.88
CA LEU A 78 0.07 -10.71 -5.83
C LEU A 78 -0.88 -9.65 -5.26
N GLY A 79 -0.74 -8.40 -5.66
CA GLY A 79 -1.56 -7.32 -5.13
C GLY A 79 -1.83 -6.22 -6.14
N ALA A 80 -3.00 -5.61 -6.02
CA ALA A 80 -3.32 -4.31 -6.58
C ALA A 80 -3.05 -3.28 -5.48
N HIS A 81 -1.96 -2.56 -5.62
CA HIS A 81 -1.43 -1.65 -4.63
C HIS A 81 -2.04 -0.26 -4.78
N SER A 82 -2.37 0.35 -3.64
CA SER A 82 -2.84 1.73 -3.53
C SER A 82 -4.00 2.09 -4.44
N VAL A 83 -5.01 1.20 -4.47
CA VAL A 83 -6.29 1.54 -5.08
C VAL A 83 -6.90 2.69 -4.26
N HIS A 84 -6.98 3.87 -4.87
CA HIS A 84 -7.36 5.10 -4.17
C HIS A 84 -8.59 5.76 -4.80
N PRO A 85 -9.79 5.39 -4.33
CA PRO A 85 -11.02 6.12 -4.67
C PRO A 85 -10.95 7.53 -4.10
N HIS A 86 -11.35 8.51 -4.90
CA HIS A 86 -11.21 9.91 -4.54
C HIS A 86 -12.54 10.66 -4.66
N ASP A 87 -12.80 11.54 -3.70
CA ASP A 87 -13.86 12.54 -3.73
C ASP A 87 -13.28 13.89 -3.30
N PRO A 88 -13.09 14.85 -4.22
CA PRO A 88 -12.48 16.13 -3.92
C PRO A 88 -13.36 17.02 -3.02
N ASP A 89 -14.66 16.73 -2.93
CA ASP A 89 -15.62 17.48 -2.11
C ASP A 89 -15.70 16.93 -0.67
N ARG A 90 -15.04 15.80 -0.38
CA ARG A 90 -15.07 15.19 0.94
C ARG A 90 -14.10 15.87 1.90
N VAL A 91 -14.57 16.08 3.12
CA VAL A 91 -13.79 16.71 4.21
C VAL A 91 -12.70 15.78 4.74
N LEU A 92 -13.01 14.49 4.92
CA LEU A 92 -12.06 13.50 5.39
C LEU A 92 -11.40 12.78 4.21
N TYR A 93 -10.12 12.47 4.37
CA TYR A 93 -9.38 11.63 3.45
C TYR A 93 -10.10 10.28 3.23
N ILE A 94 -10.11 9.81 1.98
CA ILE A 94 -10.56 8.46 1.65
C ILE A 94 -9.33 7.57 1.75
N PRO A 95 -9.27 6.57 2.65
CA PRO A 95 -8.12 5.69 2.69
C PRO A 95 -7.95 5.00 1.33
N HIS A 96 -6.71 4.94 0.84
CA HIS A 96 -6.38 3.97 -0.19
C HIS A 96 -6.35 2.58 0.43
N PHE A 97 -6.39 1.56 -0.42
CA PHE A 97 -6.28 0.19 0.02
C PHE A 97 -5.44 -0.66 -0.91
N ASP A 98 -4.83 -1.68 -0.31
CA ASP A 98 -4.13 -2.72 -1.05
C ASP A 98 -5.00 -3.97 -1.10
N PHE A 99 -5.19 -4.50 -2.29
CA PHE A 99 -5.95 -5.72 -2.51
C PHE A 99 -5.00 -6.86 -2.81
N PHE A 100 -4.68 -7.66 -1.80
CA PHE A 100 -3.73 -8.76 -1.88
C PHE A 100 -4.44 -10.09 -2.08
N TRP A 101 -3.89 -10.94 -2.95
CA TRP A 101 -4.42 -12.26 -3.18
C TRP A 101 -3.36 -13.34 -3.35
N LYS A 102 -3.77 -14.55 -2.98
CA LYS A 102 -3.10 -15.78 -3.37
C LYS A 102 -3.89 -16.46 -4.48
N TYR A 103 -3.18 -16.95 -5.49
CA TYR A 103 -3.82 -17.71 -6.56
C TYR A 103 -4.45 -19.00 -6.04
N ASN A 104 -5.72 -19.24 -6.38
CA ASN A 104 -6.40 -20.50 -6.09
C ASN A 104 -7.29 -20.89 -7.28
N PRO A 105 -6.95 -21.96 -8.04
CA PRO A 105 -7.65 -22.33 -9.28
C PRO A 105 -9.13 -22.73 -9.05
N ASN A 106 -9.51 -23.03 -7.82
CA ASN A 106 -10.86 -23.47 -7.45
C ASN A 106 -11.75 -22.31 -6.95
N VAL A 107 -11.18 -21.11 -6.82
CA VAL A 107 -11.86 -19.95 -6.24
C VAL A 107 -11.87 -18.84 -7.28
N VAL A 108 -13.05 -18.38 -7.68
CA VAL A 108 -13.16 -17.20 -8.56
C VAL A 108 -12.59 -15.98 -7.84
N LEU A 109 -13.25 -15.57 -6.76
CA LEU A 109 -12.84 -14.49 -5.88
C LEU A 109 -13.57 -14.69 -4.55
N GLN A 110 -12.86 -14.75 -3.42
CA GLN A 110 -13.48 -14.88 -2.11
C GLN A 110 -12.57 -14.31 -1.01
N PRO A 111 -13.12 -13.90 0.16
CA PRO A 111 -12.30 -13.52 1.31
C PRO A 111 -11.33 -14.64 1.67
N SER A 112 -10.07 -14.28 1.96
CA SER A 112 -9.12 -15.28 2.43
C SER A 112 -9.49 -15.78 3.83
N ASP A 113 -9.01 -16.96 4.17
CA ASP A 113 -8.92 -17.41 5.55
C ASP A 113 -7.87 -16.55 6.28
N PRO A 114 -8.26 -15.71 7.26
CA PRO A 114 -7.34 -14.79 7.91
C PRO A 114 -6.25 -15.49 8.71
N ALA A 115 -6.43 -16.77 9.08
CA ALA A 115 -5.38 -17.56 9.72
C ALA A 115 -4.28 -18.01 8.74
N LYS A 116 -4.56 -17.97 7.43
CA LYS A 116 -3.61 -18.40 6.37
C LYS A 116 -3.04 -17.23 5.59
N LEU A 117 -3.87 -16.24 5.29
CA LEU A 117 -3.54 -15.09 4.47
C LEU A 117 -4.29 -13.88 5.02
N GLY A 118 -3.99 -13.54 6.26
CA GLY A 118 -4.47 -12.34 6.92
C GLY A 118 -3.34 -11.71 7.73
N GLU A 119 -3.53 -10.46 8.11
CA GLU A 119 -2.63 -9.73 8.97
C GLU A 119 -3.24 -9.68 10.38
N GLU A 120 -2.50 -10.13 11.39
CA GLU A 120 -2.98 -10.18 12.79
C GLU A 120 -4.32 -10.91 12.95
N GLY A 121 -4.57 -11.93 12.12
CA GLY A 121 -5.84 -12.67 12.13
C GLY A 121 -7.04 -11.89 11.56
N SER A 122 -6.80 -10.79 10.85
CA SER A 122 -7.79 -10.05 10.07
C SER A 122 -7.51 -10.19 8.57
N ASN A 123 -8.56 -10.28 7.75
CA ASN A 123 -8.48 -10.21 6.30
C ASN A 123 -8.83 -8.81 5.74
N ILE A 124 -9.13 -7.86 6.62
CA ILE A 124 -9.33 -6.44 6.29
C ILE A 124 -8.77 -5.51 7.39
N PRO A 125 -7.47 -5.57 7.72
CA PRO A 125 -6.89 -4.64 8.67
C PRO A 125 -6.93 -3.20 8.12
N THR A 126 -7.30 -2.26 8.98
CA THR A 126 -7.42 -0.85 8.63
C THR A 126 -6.79 0.01 9.70
N TRP A 127 -6.02 1.00 9.28
CA TRP A 127 -5.34 1.93 10.16
C TRP A 127 -5.91 3.32 9.95
N GLY A 128 -6.43 3.89 11.04
CA GLY A 128 -6.87 5.27 11.09
C GLY A 128 -6.25 6.05 12.22
N LYS A 129 -6.72 7.28 12.40
CA LYS A 129 -6.18 8.22 13.38
C LYS A 129 -6.04 7.60 14.77
N LYS A 130 -7.11 7.00 15.28
CA LYS A 130 -7.11 6.41 16.64
C LYS A 130 -6.09 5.27 16.78
N TYR A 131 -5.94 4.44 15.75
CA TYR A 131 -4.95 3.38 15.76
C TYR A 131 -3.54 3.95 15.79
N MET A 132 -3.24 4.91 14.91
CA MET A 132 -1.91 5.51 14.79
C MET A 132 -1.53 6.29 16.04
N ASP A 133 -2.47 7.06 16.64
CA ASP A 133 -2.26 7.74 17.92
C ASP A 133 -1.86 6.74 19.03
N ASN A 134 -2.57 5.60 19.10
CA ASN A 134 -2.26 4.54 20.06
C ASN A 134 -0.92 3.85 19.76
N TYR A 135 -0.60 3.63 18.49
CA TYR A 135 0.70 3.10 18.08
C TYR A 135 1.85 4.04 18.49
N TYR A 136 1.72 5.34 18.22
CA TYR A 136 2.71 6.36 18.55
C TYR A 136 2.90 6.54 20.05
N SER A 137 1.86 6.33 20.86
CA SER A 137 1.94 6.42 22.32
C SER A 137 2.92 5.41 22.97
N LYS A 138 3.37 4.40 22.22
CA LYS A 138 4.33 3.38 22.68
C LYS A 138 5.78 3.88 22.69
N PHE A 139 6.06 5.03 22.08
CA PHE A 139 7.41 5.56 21.90
C PHE A 139 7.64 6.84 22.72
N ASP A 140 8.84 6.98 23.28
CA ASP A 140 9.27 8.21 23.97
C ASP A 140 9.99 9.13 22.98
N PHE A 141 9.22 9.68 22.03
CA PHE A 141 9.75 10.55 20.98
C PHE A 141 10.43 11.78 21.58
N LYS A 142 11.64 12.09 21.10
CA LYS A 142 12.44 13.21 21.56
C LYS A 142 12.09 14.47 20.79
N GLY A 143 12.14 15.60 21.50
CA GLY A 143 12.05 16.92 20.87
C GLY A 143 13.23 17.17 19.92
N VAL A 144 12.95 17.84 18.81
CA VAL A 144 13.95 18.13 17.77
C VAL A 144 14.48 19.55 17.94
N GLY A 145 15.77 19.67 18.29
CA GLY A 145 16.48 20.94 18.43
C GLY A 145 17.27 21.34 17.18
N PRO A 146 18.00 22.48 17.22
CA PRO A 146 18.80 22.95 16.08
C PRO A 146 19.86 21.95 15.59
N LEU A 147 20.38 21.09 16.49
CA LEU A 147 21.35 20.06 16.11
C LEU A 147 20.68 18.93 15.33
N GLU A 148 19.53 18.46 15.79
CA GLU A 148 18.74 17.41 15.15
C GLU A 148 18.24 17.87 13.79
N ILE A 149 17.73 19.10 13.67
CA ILE A 149 17.33 19.70 12.38
C ILE A 149 18.46 19.63 11.35
N ARG A 150 19.70 19.98 11.75
CA ARG A 150 20.85 19.89 10.84
C ARG A 150 21.12 18.46 10.40
N LYS A 151 21.03 17.49 11.30
CA LYS A 151 21.20 16.06 10.96
C LYS A 151 20.12 15.57 10.00
N ILE A 152 18.86 15.96 10.23
CA ILE A 152 17.73 15.58 9.37
C ILE A 152 17.91 16.16 7.96
N ARG A 153 18.22 17.45 7.83
CA ARG A 153 18.53 18.06 6.53
C ARG A 153 19.71 17.40 5.82
N GLN A 154 20.77 17.08 6.57
CA GLN A 154 21.92 16.37 6.02
C GLN A 154 21.55 14.97 5.51
N TYR A 155 20.66 14.25 6.19
CA TYR A 155 20.16 12.95 5.74
C TYR A 155 19.45 13.05 4.39
N PHE A 156 18.57 14.04 4.18
CA PHE A 156 17.88 14.23 2.90
C PHE A 156 18.81 14.71 1.76
N GLN A 157 20.08 14.99 2.04
CA GLN A 157 21.12 15.25 1.03
C GLN A 157 22.06 14.05 0.82
N SER A 158 21.89 12.99 1.62
CA SER A 158 22.78 11.83 1.69
C SER A 158 22.72 10.94 0.45
N ALA A 159 23.71 10.07 0.31
CA ALA A 159 23.73 9.04 -0.73
C ALA A 159 22.59 8.02 -0.57
N HIS A 160 22.19 7.73 0.69
CA HIS A 160 21.08 6.83 0.99
C HIS A 160 19.77 7.37 0.42
N TRP A 161 19.38 8.58 0.81
CA TRP A 161 18.16 9.21 0.28
C TRP A 161 18.13 9.26 -1.25
N LYS A 162 19.23 9.73 -1.87
CA LYS A 162 19.35 9.79 -3.33
C LYS A 162 19.28 8.43 -4.00
N LYS A 163 19.78 7.36 -3.36
CA LYS A 163 19.66 5.98 -3.87
C LYS A 163 18.21 5.51 -3.77
N GLY A 164 17.55 5.71 -2.63
CA GLY A 164 16.15 5.35 -2.45
C GLY A 164 15.25 5.93 -3.55
N LEU A 165 15.39 7.22 -3.85
CA LEU A 165 14.61 7.85 -4.93
C LEU A 165 14.91 7.25 -6.31
N ARG A 166 16.17 6.89 -6.59
CA ARG A 166 16.51 6.19 -7.85
C ARG A 166 15.88 4.80 -7.92
N LEU A 167 15.77 4.09 -6.79
CA LEU A 167 15.10 2.79 -6.76
C LEU A 167 13.59 2.93 -7.01
N VAL A 168 12.96 3.99 -6.48
CA VAL A 168 11.54 4.29 -6.72
C VAL A 168 11.26 4.52 -8.21
N GLU A 169 12.13 5.24 -8.91
CA GLU A 169 11.98 5.50 -10.36
C GLU A 169 12.45 4.33 -11.26
N ASP A 170 13.08 3.30 -10.69
CA ASP A 170 13.63 2.20 -11.46
C ASP A 170 12.54 1.16 -11.77
N PRO A 171 12.20 0.93 -13.05
CA PRO A 171 11.14 0.02 -13.45
C PRO A 171 11.40 -1.46 -13.12
N ALA A 172 12.60 -1.81 -12.64
CA ALA A 172 12.88 -3.13 -12.10
C ALA A 172 12.13 -3.38 -10.78
N TYR A 173 11.72 -2.33 -10.07
CA TYR A 173 11.01 -2.40 -8.80
C TYR A 173 9.55 -1.95 -8.97
N ALA A 174 8.64 -2.73 -8.39
CA ALA A 174 7.22 -2.45 -8.35
C ALA A 174 6.81 -1.63 -7.13
N HIS A 175 7.62 -1.66 -6.06
CA HIS A 175 7.42 -0.87 -4.84
C HIS A 175 8.72 -0.82 -4.04
N VAL A 176 8.95 0.30 -3.35
CA VAL A 176 10.18 0.51 -2.57
C VAL A 176 9.85 1.12 -1.21
N HIS A 177 10.48 0.56 -0.18
CA HIS A 177 10.58 1.14 1.15
C HIS A 177 11.99 1.70 1.36
N ILE A 178 12.07 2.95 1.81
CA ILE A 178 13.33 3.58 2.27
C ILE A 178 13.34 3.48 3.79
N ASN A 179 14.19 2.60 4.34
CA ASN A 179 14.17 2.28 5.76
C ASN A 179 15.12 3.20 6.55
N VAL A 180 14.60 3.80 7.62
CA VAL A 180 15.36 4.67 8.52
C VAL A 180 15.19 4.29 9.98
N GLU A 181 16.12 4.72 10.82
CA GLU A 181 15.95 4.73 12.27
C GLU A 181 15.90 6.18 12.75
N ILE A 182 14.92 6.49 13.61
CA ILE A 182 14.66 7.83 14.14
C ILE A 182 14.37 7.78 15.65
N ASN A 183 14.41 8.92 16.33
CA ASN A 183 13.99 9.03 17.73
C ASN A 183 12.95 10.12 17.99
N PHE A 184 12.43 10.74 16.94
CA PHE A 184 11.48 11.85 17.01
C PHE A 184 10.16 11.46 16.32
N ASP A 185 9.14 12.30 16.50
CA ASP A 185 7.80 12.05 15.97
C ASP A 185 7.80 11.96 14.42
N PRO A 186 7.22 10.91 13.80
CA PRO A 186 7.18 10.73 12.36
C PRO A 186 6.61 11.91 11.56
N ILE A 187 5.77 12.76 12.15
CA ILE A 187 5.27 13.97 11.47
C ILE A 187 6.41 14.94 11.09
N ILE A 188 7.51 14.92 11.85
CA ILE A 188 8.70 15.72 11.53
C ILE A 188 9.43 15.10 10.32
N LEU A 189 9.51 13.76 10.26
CA LEU A 189 10.11 13.05 9.12
C LEU A 189 9.36 13.36 7.83
N GLU A 190 8.04 13.33 7.90
CA GLU A 190 7.13 13.70 6.80
C GLU A 190 7.42 15.12 6.28
N ALA A 191 7.48 16.11 7.18
CA ALA A 191 7.69 17.50 6.79
C ALA A 191 9.03 17.72 6.05
N PHE A 192 10.11 17.10 6.51
CA PHE A 192 11.41 17.20 5.85
C PHE A 192 11.48 16.38 4.55
N ALA A 193 10.80 15.23 4.48
CA ALA A 193 10.68 14.47 3.24
C ALA A 193 9.95 15.28 2.16
N LEU A 194 8.85 15.94 2.51
CA LEU A 194 8.12 16.83 1.60
C LEU A 194 8.98 17.99 1.09
N GLU A 195 9.75 18.64 1.96
CA GLU A 195 10.69 19.69 1.57
C GLU A 195 11.72 19.15 0.55
N ALA A 196 12.34 18.01 0.85
CA ALA A 196 13.34 17.38 -0.01
C ALA A 196 12.79 16.92 -1.37
N LEU A 197 11.58 16.36 -1.40
CA LEU A 197 10.90 15.95 -2.62
C LEU A 197 10.54 17.16 -3.49
N LYS A 198 10.06 18.25 -2.88
CA LYS A 198 9.77 19.48 -3.59
C LYS A 198 11.02 20.09 -4.23
N GLU A 199 12.18 20.03 -3.56
CA GLU A 199 13.46 20.53 -4.09
C GLU A 199 13.89 19.83 -5.38
N ILE A 200 13.56 18.54 -5.54
CA ILE A 200 13.86 17.76 -6.75
C ILE A 200 12.72 17.78 -7.77
N GLY A 201 11.67 18.56 -7.52
CA GLY A 201 10.53 18.72 -8.42
C GLY A 201 9.47 17.62 -8.32
N TRP A 202 9.54 16.75 -7.32
CA TRP A 202 8.49 15.74 -7.10
C TRP A 202 7.26 16.39 -6.47
N ARG A 203 6.08 15.93 -6.88
CA ARG A 203 4.78 16.36 -6.32
C ARG A 203 4.13 15.21 -5.56
N VAL A 204 3.82 15.45 -4.31
CA VAL A 204 3.05 14.53 -3.45
C VAL A 204 1.60 15.00 -3.42
N ASP A 205 0.65 14.12 -3.73
CA ASP A 205 -0.78 14.41 -3.64
C ASP A 205 -1.32 14.04 -2.25
N HIS A 206 -0.94 12.85 -1.75
CA HIS A 206 -1.38 12.35 -0.45
C HIS A 206 -0.24 11.70 0.33
N ILE A 207 -0.38 11.74 1.65
CA ILE A 207 0.52 11.06 2.59
C ILE A 207 -0.35 10.34 3.61
N ALA A 208 0.00 9.10 3.91
CA ALA A 208 -0.73 8.31 4.88
C ALA A 208 0.23 7.69 5.91
N PRO A 209 0.06 8.00 7.21
CA PRO A 209 0.74 7.24 8.25
C PRO A 209 0.09 5.86 8.36
N ALA A 210 0.92 4.82 8.39
CA ALA A 210 0.46 3.46 8.54
C ALA A 210 1.48 2.64 9.34
N VAL A 211 1.14 1.38 9.58
CA VAL A 211 2.07 0.38 10.06
C VAL A 211 2.06 -0.80 9.10
N TYR A 212 3.09 -1.61 9.16
CA TYR A 212 3.12 -2.88 8.45
C TYR A 212 3.81 -3.92 9.31
N HIS A 213 3.36 -5.16 9.16
CA HIS A 213 3.81 -6.26 10.00
C HIS A 213 5.19 -6.77 9.54
N VAL A 214 6.17 -6.76 10.45
CA VAL A 214 7.48 -7.38 10.30
C VAL A 214 7.64 -8.53 11.31
N PRO A 215 8.65 -9.43 11.18
CA PRO A 215 8.80 -10.56 12.11
C PRO A 215 8.88 -10.15 13.59
N GLU A 216 9.45 -8.98 13.88
CA GLU A 216 9.57 -8.40 15.22
C GLU A 216 8.31 -7.64 15.70
N GLY A 217 7.26 -7.59 14.88
CA GLY A 217 6.00 -6.89 15.15
C GLY A 217 5.75 -5.74 14.16
N TYR A 218 4.91 -4.78 14.55
CA TYR A 218 4.59 -3.65 13.68
C TYR A 218 5.71 -2.61 13.60
N GLN A 219 6.12 -2.30 12.36
CA GLN A 219 6.99 -1.18 12.05
C GLN A 219 6.16 -0.01 11.51
N GLY A 220 6.56 1.22 11.85
CA GLY A 220 5.90 2.41 11.35
C GLY A 220 6.32 2.72 9.91
N LYS A 221 5.38 3.23 9.11
CA LYS A 221 5.65 3.70 7.77
C LYS A 221 4.88 4.98 7.44
N ILE A 222 5.40 5.73 6.48
CA ILE A 222 4.76 6.89 5.87
C ILE A 222 4.67 6.58 4.38
N VAL A 223 3.45 6.38 3.88
CA VAL A 223 3.17 6.09 2.47
C VAL A 223 3.07 7.41 1.72
N PHE A 224 3.83 7.56 0.65
CA PHE A 224 3.81 8.73 -0.22
C PHE A 224 3.10 8.39 -1.53
N LEU A 225 1.97 9.05 -1.78
CA LEU A 225 1.23 8.98 -3.03
C LEU A 225 1.68 10.16 -3.90
N THR A 226 2.65 9.92 -4.79
CA THR A 226 3.19 10.97 -5.66
C THR A 226 2.41 11.08 -6.94
N ALA A 227 2.22 12.31 -7.40
CA ALA A 227 1.62 12.67 -8.68
C ALA A 227 2.65 12.85 -9.79
N TYR A 228 3.86 13.23 -9.40
CA TYR A 228 4.99 13.37 -10.30
C TYR A 228 6.30 13.02 -9.57
N PRO A 229 7.02 11.96 -9.99
CA PRO A 229 6.51 10.88 -10.85
C PRO A 229 5.24 10.27 -10.21
N GLU A 230 4.36 9.69 -11.02
CA GLU A 230 3.18 9.00 -10.48
C GLU A 230 3.60 7.66 -9.91
N GLU A 231 3.91 7.59 -8.62
CA GLU A 231 4.40 6.39 -7.92
C GLU A 231 3.83 6.31 -6.50
N VAL A 232 3.87 5.12 -5.92
CA VAL A 232 3.69 4.92 -4.48
C VAL A 232 4.93 4.27 -3.91
N TRP A 233 5.41 4.81 -2.80
CA TRP A 233 6.60 4.33 -2.10
C TRP A 233 6.54 4.80 -0.66
N ASP A 234 7.30 4.14 0.21
CA ASP A 234 7.18 4.36 1.65
C ASP A 234 8.53 4.79 2.26
N ILE A 235 8.47 5.63 3.30
CA ILE A 235 9.54 5.72 4.28
C ILE A 235 9.12 4.87 5.48
N CYS A 236 9.80 3.75 5.69
CA CYS A 236 9.63 2.93 6.88
C CYS A 236 10.61 3.38 7.94
N TRP A 237 10.18 3.43 9.20
CA TRP A 237 11.00 3.97 10.27
C TRP A 237 10.97 3.10 11.51
N GLY A 238 12.11 2.98 12.19
CA GLY A 238 12.25 2.33 13.49
C GLY A 238 12.73 3.26 14.59
N TYR A 239 12.13 3.11 15.78
CA TYR A 239 12.47 3.95 16.93
C TYR A 239 13.78 3.49 17.59
N VAL A 240 14.78 4.36 17.63
CA VAL A 240 16.05 4.13 18.31
C VAL A 240 16.40 5.36 19.16
N PRO A 241 16.31 5.31 20.51
CA PRO A 241 16.32 6.50 21.37
C PRO A 241 17.45 7.52 21.16
N ASN A 242 18.62 7.06 20.75
CA ASN A 242 19.84 7.87 20.64
C ASN A 242 20.19 8.26 19.19
N VAL A 243 19.28 8.02 18.25
CA VAL A 243 19.49 8.25 16.81
C VAL A 243 18.51 9.29 16.34
N ALA A 244 19.01 10.47 15.93
CA ALA A 244 18.15 11.47 15.32
C ALA A 244 17.56 10.92 14.00
N ILE A 245 18.42 10.63 13.04
CA ILE A 245 18.06 9.90 11.82
C ILE A 245 19.29 9.19 11.26
N ARG A 246 19.13 7.99 10.72
CA ARG A 246 20.12 7.28 9.89
C ARG A 246 19.44 6.21 9.02
N PRO A 247 20.11 5.69 7.97
CA PRO A 247 19.68 4.47 7.29
C PRO A 247 19.49 3.32 8.28
N ALA A 248 18.48 2.46 8.07
CA ALA A 248 18.28 1.32 8.95
C ALA A 248 19.51 0.39 8.96
N GLU A 249 19.95 -0.02 10.16
CA GLU A 249 21.07 -0.98 10.32
C GLU A 249 20.59 -2.42 10.44
N LYS A 250 19.27 -2.61 10.40
CA LYS A 250 18.60 -3.91 10.48
C LYS A 250 17.56 -3.99 9.38
N ARG A 251 17.33 -5.21 8.93
CA ARG A 251 16.24 -5.53 8.01
C ARG A 251 14.90 -5.25 8.68
N PHE A 252 13.96 -4.67 7.93
CA PHE A 252 12.56 -4.59 8.35
C PHE A 252 11.76 -5.75 7.72
N VAL A 253 11.53 -5.77 6.40
CA VAL A 253 10.80 -6.89 5.74
C VAL A 253 11.25 -7.11 4.29
N GLY A 254 10.57 -7.99 3.55
CA GLY A 254 10.59 -7.94 2.08
C GLY A 254 11.86 -8.46 1.42
N TYR A 255 11.94 -8.27 0.10
CA TYR A 255 13.13 -8.57 -0.68
C TYR A 255 14.08 -7.37 -0.67
N PHE A 256 15.35 -7.61 -0.97
CA PHE A 256 16.34 -6.55 -1.09
C PHE A 256 16.47 -6.08 -2.54
N PRO A 257 16.93 -4.84 -2.76
CA PRO A 257 17.46 -4.45 -4.07
C PRO A 257 18.58 -5.41 -4.50
N GLU A 258 18.90 -5.43 -5.80
CA GLU A 258 19.88 -6.36 -6.38
C GLU A 258 21.26 -6.30 -5.70
N ASP A 259 21.64 -5.14 -5.15
CA ASP A 259 22.90 -4.94 -4.44
C ASP A 259 22.90 -5.39 -2.97
N GLY A 260 21.77 -5.91 -2.47
CA GLY A 260 21.64 -6.49 -1.13
C GLY A 260 21.64 -5.48 0.01
N ASP A 261 21.42 -4.19 -0.29
CA ASP A 261 21.42 -3.14 0.73
C ASP A 261 20.18 -3.24 1.64
N ILE A 262 20.43 -3.56 2.92
CA ILE A 262 19.39 -3.84 3.91
C ILE A 262 18.60 -2.62 4.36
N ALA A 263 19.07 -1.41 4.01
CA ALA A 263 18.38 -0.17 4.34
C ALA A 263 17.20 0.12 3.38
N TYR A 264 16.90 -0.80 2.46
CA TYR A 264 15.71 -0.78 1.61
C TYR A 264 15.03 -2.14 1.63
N ASP A 265 13.71 -2.11 1.55
CA ASP A 265 12.93 -3.26 1.12
C ASP A 265 12.37 -2.92 -0.27
N ALA A 266 12.47 -3.82 -1.24
CA ALA A 266 11.99 -3.56 -2.59
C ALA A 266 11.25 -4.78 -3.13
N TRP A 267 10.08 -4.58 -3.71
CA TRP A 267 9.36 -5.60 -4.46
C TRP A 267 9.72 -5.46 -5.93
N THR A 268 10.02 -6.58 -6.59
CA THR A 268 10.52 -6.53 -7.97
C THR A 268 9.40 -6.74 -8.98
N GLN A 269 9.49 -6.04 -10.12
CA GLN A 269 8.60 -6.27 -11.25
C GLN A 269 8.73 -7.71 -11.77
N LYS A 270 9.94 -8.28 -11.68
CA LYS A 270 10.18 -9.69 -12.02
C LYS A 270 9.30 -10.65 -11.20
N ALA A 271 9.15 -10.43 -9.89
CA ALA A 271 8.30 -11.29 -9.06
C ALA A 271 6.81 -11.17 -9.45
N VAL A 272 6.36 -9.95 -9.78
CA VAL A 272 5.03 -9.70 -10.32
C VAL A 272 4.82 -10.47 -11.62
N ASP A 273 5.73 -10.32 -12.59
CA ASP A 273 5.66 -10.95 -13.91
C ASP A 273 5.67 -12.49 -13.81
N GLU A 274 6.50 -13.03 -12.91
CA GLU A 274 6.57 -14.47 -12.64
C GLU A 274 5.22 -15.00 -12.13
N LEU A 275 4.62 -14.34 -11.13
CA LEU A 275 3.33 -14.77 -10.58
C LEU A 275 2.19 -14.62 -11.59
N THR A 276 2.14 -13.53 -12.36
CA THR A 276 1.10 -13.33 -13.38
C THR A 276 1.20 -14.32 -14.53
N THR A 277 2.41 -14.81 -14.86
CA THR A 277 2.64 -15.73 -15.99
C THR A 277 2.54 -17.20 -15.57
N ARG A 278 2.98 -17.53 -14.35
CA ARG A 278 3.00 -18.91 -13.84
C ARG A 278 1.60 -19.47 -13.65
N ASP A 279 0.71 -18.67 -13.08
CA ASP A 279 -0.61 -19.12 -12.64
C ASP A 279 -1.66 -18.93 -13.73
N LYS A 280 -2.65 -19.84 -13.79
CA LYS A 280 -3.66 -19.88 -14.87
C LYS A 280 -4.86 -19.00 -14.53
N TYR A 281 -4.63 -17.70 -14.48
CA TYR A 281 -5.70 -16.73 -14.27
C TYR A 281 -6.73 -16.73 -15.42
N GLU A 282 -7.98 -16.43 -15.09
CA GLU A 282 -9.07 -16.23 -16.05
C GLU A 282 -9.32 -14.73 -16.24
N SER A 283 -9.24 -14.24 -17.48
CA SER A 283 -9.52 -12.85 -17.81
C SER A 283 -11.03 -12.59 -17.93
N LEU A 284 -11.45 -11.37 -17.60
CA LEU A 284 -12.80 -10.87 -17.85
C LEU A 284 -12.81 -9.99 -19.10
N THR A 285 -13.79 -10.21 -19.97
CA THR A 285 -14.08 -9.28 -21.07
C THR A 285 -14.74 -8.01 -20.52
N ASP A 286 -14.78 -6.97 -21.35
CA ASP A 286 -15.45 -5.73 -20.99
C ASP A 286 -16.96 -5.95 -20.78
N GLU A 287 -17.61 -6.78 -21.59
CA GLU A 287 -19.02 -7.12 -21.44
C GLU A 287 -19.30 -7.83 -20.11
N GLN A 288 -18.41 -8.74 -19.69
CA GLN A 288 -18.53 -9.40 -18.39
C GLN A 288 -18.35 -8.41 -17.24
N ILE A 289 -17.41 -7.46 -17.34
CA ILE A 289 -17.24 -6.40 -16.34
C ILE A 289 -18.52 -5.56 -16.25
N GLU A 290 -19.10 -5.14 -17.37
CA GLU A 290 -20.37 -4.38 -17.34
C GLU A 290 -21.52 -5.20 -16.73
N GLU A 291 -21.64 -6.49 -17.08
CA GLU A 291 -22.64 -7.41 -16.50
C GLU A 291 -22.47 -7.57 -14.98
N ILE A 292 -21.24 -7.64 -14.48
CA ILE A 292 -20.93 -7.68 -13.05
C ILE A 292 -21.42 -6.39 -12.39
N LEU A 293 -21.05 -5.25 -12.96
CA LEU A 293 -21.35 -3.92 -12.40
C LEU A 293 -22.85 -3.63 -12.34
N GLU A 294 -23.63 -4.05 -13.33
CA GLU A 294 -25.11 -3.94 -13.33
C GLU A 294 -25.79 -4.74 -12.22
N GLN A 295 -25.11 -5.75 -11.67
CA GLN A 295 -25.69 -6.61 -10.64
C GLN A 295 -25.32 -6.19 -9.21
N VAL A 296 -24.29 -5.34 -9.03
CA VAL A 296 -23.72 -5.01 -7.72
C VAL A 296 -23.88 -3.53 -7.32
N LEU A 297 -24.27 -2.66 -8.26
CA LEU A 297 -24.58 -1.24 -8.05
C LEU A 297 -26.01 -0.96 -8.49
#